data_AF-A0A382QK78-F1
#
_entry.id   AF-A0A382QK78-F1
#
_cell.length_a   1.000
_cell.length_b   1.000
_cell.length_c   1.000
_cell.angle_alpha   90.00
_cell.angle_beta   90.00
_cell.angle_gamma   90.00
#
_symmetry.space_group_name_H-M   'P 1'
#
loop_
_entity.id
_entity.type
_entity.pdbx_description
1 polymer ?
#
loop_
_entity_poly.entity_id
_entity_poly.type
_entity_poly.pdbx_seq_one_letter_code
_entity_poly.pdbx_strand_id
1 'polypeptide(L)'
;MAKPQEPFVFVTLQGPDDGGDFGPGTPGTKTGGIQEAIDHAHAICRDVYIWGGRGGLHEGKGLPDNIYRLEETLRIPWSQDFRLDGGNYLLHYTGDSGPAVHIDSQMNCRYKFGLIASNAPGPVVCIKPELPGPDDFTVITASIFDFSCVVSHHPDGVSIQLDSSTGPIINSFFFAEETNSTGTGVYLSDNGGQGHAISNNSIRVM
;
A
#
# COMPACT_ATOMS: atom_id res chain seq x y z
N MET A 1 -15.35 -31.47 11.84
CA MET A 1 -14.74 -30.94 10.60
C MET A 1 -14.08 -29.62 10.95
N ALA A 2 -12.81 -29.42 10.61
CA ALA A 2 -12.17 -28.12 10.79
C ALA A 2 -12.84 -27.10 9.87
N LYS A 3 -13.09 -25.88 10.36
CA LYS A 3 -13.59 -24.77 9.54
C LYS A 3 -12.59 -24.56 8.39
N PRO A 4 -13.03 -24.41 7.13
CA PRO A 4 -12.14 -24.01 6.05
C PRO A 4 -11.41 -22.74 6.47
N GLN A 5 -10.09 -22.74 6.35
CA GLN A 5 -9.28 -21.59 6.72
C GLN A 5 -9.66 -20.42 5.80
N GLU A 6 -9.85 -19.23 6.38
CA GLU A 6 -10.30 -18.08 5.62
C GLU A 6 -9.22 -17.64 4.62
N PRO A 7 -9.62 -17.20 3.40
CA PRO A 7 -8.66 -16.90 2.34
C PRO A 7 -7.86 -15.61 2.60
N PHE A 8 -8.36 -14.74 3.48
CA PHE A 8 -7.76 -13.46 3.81
C PHE A 8 -7.36 -13.40 5.29
N VAL A 9 -6.28 -12.67 5.54
CA VAL A 9 -6.00 -12.03 6.83
C VAL A 9 -6.76 -10.70 6.84
N PHE A 10 -7.58 -10.47 7.86
CA PHE A 10 -8.44 -9.30 7.96
C PHE A 10 -7.82 -8.21 8.84
N VAL A 11 -7.75 -7.00 8.29
CA VAL A 11 -7.41 -5.79 9.05
C VAL A 11 -8.66 -4.96 9.30
N THR A 12 -8.97 -4.71 10.58
CA THR A 12 -10.17 -3.96 11.01
C THR A 12 -9.81 -2.82 11.96
N LEU A 13 -10.76 -1.95 12.26
CA LEU A 13 -10.51 -0.72 13.03
C LEU A 13 -10.27 -0.96 14.53
N GLN A 14 -10.72 -2.10 15.07
CA GLN A 14 -10.38 -2.52 16.44
C GLN A 14 -9.53 -3.80 16.45
N GLY A 15 -9.21 -4.35 15.28
CA GLY A 15 -8.41 -5.57 15.15
C GLY A 15 -9.06 -6.75 15.86
N PRO A 16 -8.31 -7.48 16.72
CA PRO A 16 -8.85 -8.60 17.48
C PRO A 16 -10.11 -8.27 18.32
N ASP A 17 -10.29 -7.02 18.73
CA ASP A 17 -11.39 -6.61 19.61
C ASP A 17 -12.75 -6.57 18.89
N ASP A 18 -12.78 -6.41 17.55
CA ASP A 18 -14.01 -6.46 16.74
C ASP A 18 -14.12 -7.71 15.84
N GLY A 19 -13.18 -8.66 16.02
CA GLY A 19 -13.15 -9.93 15.30
C GLY A 19 -12.31 -9.93 14.02
N GLY A 20 -11.56 -8.86 13.74
CA GLY A 20 -10.47 -8.89 12.76
C GLY A 20 -9.22 -9.59 13.30
N ASP A 21 -8.28 -9.94 12.42
CA ASP A 21 -7.01 -10.55 12.83
C ASP A 21 -6.02 -9.49 13.34
N PHE A 22 -6.01 -8.32 12.69
CA PHE A 22 -5.10 -7.21 12.99
C PHE A 22 -5.81 -5.87 12.88
N GLY A 23 -5.25 -4.83 13.50
CA GLY A 23 -5.78 -3.47 13.45
C GLY A 23 -5.05 -2.51 14.39
N PRO A 24 -5.56 -1.31 14.63
CA PRO A 24 -5.00 -0.36 15.60
C PRO A 24 -4.88 -0.92 17.04
N GLY A 25 -5.69 -1.93 17.38
CA GLY A 25 -5.61 -2.67 18.65
C GLY A 25 -4.48 -3.71 18.71
N THR A 26 -3.80 -4.00 17.60
CA THR A 26 -2.66 -4.95 17.57
C THR A 26 -1.54 -4.44 18.48
N PRO A 27 -1.10 -5.22 19.49
CA PRO A 27 -0.12 -4.76 20.45
C PRO A 27 1.20 -4.31 19.80
N GLY A 28 1.59 -3.06 20.07
CA GLY A 28 2.87 -2.51 19.62
C GLY A 28 2.93 -2.10 18.16
N THR A 29 1.83 -2.18 17.41
CA THR A 29 1.82 -1.74 16.01
C THR A 29 2.10 -0.24 15.89
N LYS A 30 2.79 0.12 14.81
CA LYS A 30 3.01 1.50 14.38
C LYS A 30 2.40 1.81 13.02
N THR A 31 1.70 0.85 12.44
CA THR A 31 1.12 0.94 11.09
C THR A 31 -0.36 0.58 11.09
N GLY A 32 -1.03 0.77 12.24
CA GLY A 32 -2.46 0.47 12.41
C GLY A 32 -2.77 -1.03 12.25
N GLY A 33 -1.82 -1.91 12.54
CA GLY A 33 -1.92 -3.36 12.40
C GLY A 33 -1.62 -3.89 11.00
N ILE A 34 -1.40 -3.01 10.02
CA ILE A 34 -1.33 -3.42 8.61
C ILE A 34 0.00 -4.09 8.28
N GLN A 35 1.13 -3.61 8.81
CA GLN A 35 2.43 -4.27 8.61
C GLN A 35 2.41 -5.69 9.17
N GLU A 36 1.89 -5.84 10.39
CA GLU A 36 1.81 -7.14 11.05
C GLU A 36 0.91 -8.11 10.28
N ALA A 37 -0.19 -7.60 9.70
CA ALA A 37 -1.09 -8.39 8.86
C ALA A 37 -0.39 -8.88 7.58
N ILE A 38 0.37 -8.01 6.90
CA ILE A 38 1.11 -8.36 5.69
C ILE A 38 2.19 -9.39 6.01
N ASP A 39 2.97 -9.15 7.06
CA ASP A 39 4.03 -10.06 7.49
C ASP A 39 3.46 -11.45 7.85
N HIS A 40 2.34 -11.46 8.56
CA HIS A 40 1.63 -12.69 8.89
C HIS A 40 1.10 -13.40 7.64
N ALA A 41 0.41 -12.67 6.76
CA ALA A 41 -0.16 -13.19 5.52
C ALA A 41 0.91 -13.82 4.62
N HIS A 42 2.09 -13.20 4.53
CA HIS A 42 3.25 -13.77 3.85
C HIS A 42 3.71 -15.08 4.49
N ALA A 43 3.81 -15.12 5.82
CA ALA A 43 4.24 -16.31 6.55
C ALA A 43 3.29 -17.50 6.38
N ILE A 44 2.00 -17.25 6.15
CA ILE A 44 0.97 -18.30 6.00
C ILE A 44 0.43 -18.45 4.57
N CYS A 45 1.04 -17.75 3.60
CA CYS A 45 0.62 -17.71 2.19
C CYS A 45 -0.88 -17.40 2.03
N ARG A 46 -1.31 -16.24 2.54
CA ARG A 46 -2.68 -15.72 2.40
C ARG A 46 -2.67 -14.31 1.85
N ASP A 47 -3.82 -13.89 1.35
CA ASP A 47 -4.07 -12.52 0.92
C ASP A 47 -4.46 -11.64 2.12
N VAL A 48 -4.46 -10.31 1.92
CA VAL A 48 -4.88 -9.35 2.95
C VAL A 48 -6.15 -8.62 2.51
N TYR A 49 -7.09 -8.43 3.44
CA TYR A 49 -8.26 -7.57 3.24
C TYR A 49 -8.33 -6.50 4.33
N ILE A 50 -8.25 -5.22 3.93
CA ILE A 50 -8.36 -4.07 4.83
C ILE A 50 -9.78 -3.51 4.80
N TRP A 51 -10.43 -3.54 5.95
CA TRP A 51 -11.81 -3.10 6.09
C TRP A 51 -11.92 -1.57 6.01
N GLY A 52 -12.93 -1.12 5.26
CA GLY A 52 -13.31 0.28 5.11
C GLY A 52 -14.76 0.42 4.65
N GLY A 53 -15.20 1.64 4.33
CA GLY A 53 -16.57 1.96 3.92
C GLY A 53 -17.52 2.27 5.09
N ARG A 54 -18.73 2.75 4.78
CA ARG A 54 -19.70 3.32 5.76
C ARG A 54 -20.28 2.33 6.80
N GLY A 55 -19.93 1.05 6.75
CA GLY A 55 -20.56 0.01 7.58
C GLY A 55 -19.62 -1.14 7.93
N GLY A 56 -18.35 -0.83 8.24
CA GLY A 56 -17.27 -1.78 8.52
C GLY A 56 -17.59 -2.85 9.58
N LEU A 57 -16.60 -3.72 9.84
CA LEU A 57 -16.70 -4.83 10.81
C LEU A 57 -16.67 -4.37 12.29
N HIS A 58 -17.21 -3.19 12.59
CA HIS A 58 -17.21 -2.56 13.91
C HIS A 58 -18.52 -2.87 14.66
N GLU A 59 -18.89 -4.16 14.80
CA GLU A 59 -20.17 -4.60 15.41
C GLU A 59 -21.43 -3.91 14.83
N GLY A 60 -21.40 -3.47 13.57
CA GLY A 60 -22.50 -2.70 12.95
C GLY A 60 -22.62 -1.22 13.36
N LYS A 61 -21.72 -0.70 14.23
CA LYS A 61 -21.67 0.72 14.62
C LYS A 61 -20.80 1.56 13.67
N GLY A 62 -21.41 2.22 12.68
CA GLY A 62 -20.70 3.09 11.73
C GLY A 62 -19.61 3.94 12.39
N LEU A 63 -18.33 3.62 12.18
CA LEU A 63 -17.22 4.45 12.63
C LEU A 63 -17.01 5.56 11.60
N PRO A 64 -17.11 6.85 12.00
CA PRO A 64 -17.16 7.94 11.04
C PRO A 64 -15.85 8.15 10.28
N ASP A 65 -14.72 7.72 10.85
CA ASP A 65 -13.42 8.19 10.36
C ASP A 65 -12.64 7.13 9.56
N ASN A 66 -12.87 5.82 9.74
CA ASN A 66 -12.16 4.71 9.06
C ASN A 66 -10.64 4.96 8.87
N ILE A 67 -9.96 5.42 9.92
CA ILE A 67 -8.55 5.83 9.84
C ILE A 67 -7.65 4.75 10.43
N TYR A 68 -6.68 4.31 9.63
CA TYR A 68 -5.50 3.59 10.07
C TYR A 68 -4.33 4.57 10.10
N ARG A 69 -3.76 4.80 11.28
CA ARG A 69 -2.60 5.70 11.44
C ARG A 69 -1.32 4.95 11.12
N LEU A 70 -0.45 5.59 10.34
CA LEU A 70 0.88 5.10 10.02
C LEU A 70 1.90 6.04 10.69
N GLU A 71 2.46 5.61 11.81
CA GLU A 71 3.52 6.35 12.53
C GLU A 71 4.90 6.14 11.89
N GLU A 72 5.04 5.06 11.14
CA GLU A 72 6.20 4.75 10.31
C GLU A 72 5.77 4.23 8.93
N THR A 73 6.71 4.20 7.98
CA THR A 73 6.44 3.73 6.61
C THR A 73 5.85 2.32 6.64
N LEU A 74 4.68 2.14 6.03
CA LEU A 74 4.15 0.82 5.71
C LEU A 74 4.97 0.22 4.55
N ARG A 75 5.60 -0.92 4.78
CA ARG A 75 6.45 -1.61 3.79
C ARG A 75 5.72 -2.81 3.22
N ILE A 76 5.45 -2.77 1.93
CA ILE A 76 5.00 -3.93 1.17
C ILE A 76 6.27 -4.63 0.66
N PRO A 77 6.59 -5.84 1.16
CA PRO A 77 7.79 -6.55 0.76
C PRO A 77 7.64 -7.11 -0.66
N TRP A 78 8.67 -7.82 -1.12
CA TRP A 78 8.58 -8.58 -2.35
C TRP A 78 7.40 -9.57 -2.30
N SER A 79 6.59 -9.63 -3.36
CA SER A 79 5.49 -10.59 -3.50
C SER A 79 5.32 -11.12 -4.91
N GLN A 80 4.78 -12.33 -5.00
CA GLN A 80 4.24 -12.90 -6.23
C GLN A 80 2.84 -13.48 -5.99
N ASP A 81 1.94 -13.29 -6.96
CA ASP A 81 0.57 -13.82 -6.93
C ASP A 81 -0.24 -13.38 -5.68
N PHE A 82 0.14 -12.25 -5.08
CA PHE A 82 -0.44 -11.73 -3.85
C PHE A 82 -1.52 -10.68 -4.12
N ARG A 83 -2.58 -10.70 -3.30
CA ARG A 83 -3.63 -9.69 -3.30
C ARG A 83 -3.73 -8.97 -1.96
N LEU A 84 -3.72 -7.65 -2.02
CA LEU A 84 -4.22 -6.76 -0.97
C LEU A 84 -5.47 -6.08 -1.50
N ASP A 85 -6.61 -6.33 -0.85
CA ASP A 85 -7.90 -5.73 -1.21
C ASP A 85 -8.47 -4.94 -0.03
N GLY A 86 -9.55 -4.20 -0.26
CA GLY A 86 -10.23 -3.51 0.82
C GLY A 86 -11.38 -2.60 0.40
N GLY A 87 -12.02 -2.05 1.44
CA GLY A 87 -12.98 -0.96 1.32
C GLY A 87 -12.31 0.41 1.16
N ASN A 88 -13.10 1.49 1.29
CA ASN A 88 -12.56 2.84 1.33
C ASN A 88 -12.24 3.23 2.77
N TYR A 89 -10.95 3.39 3.07
CA TYR A 89 -10.40 3.78 4.37
C TYR A 89 -9.33 4.86 4.19
N LEU A 90 -8.91 5.51 5.28
CA LEU A 90 -7.82 6.48 5.29
C LEU A 90 -6.57 5.84 5.90
N LEU A 91 -5.47 5.81 5.15
CA LEU A 91 -4.11 5.68 5.70
C LEU A 91 -3.56 7.08 5.97
N HIS A 92 -3.43 7.45 7.23
CA HIS A 92 -2.90 8.76 7.63
C HIS A 92 -1.48 8.61 8.15
N TYR A 93 -0.51 9.05 7.35
CA TYR A 93 0.90 9.04 7.73
C TYR A 93 1.25 10.24 8.60
N THR A 94 1.86 9.96 9.74
CA THR A 94 2.25 10.97 10.73
C THR A 94 3.77 11.04 10.95
N GLY A 95 4.55 10.30 10.17
CA GLY A 95 6.01 10.42 10.20
C GLY A 95 6.49 11.73 9.57
N ASP A 96 7.64 12.21 10.02
CA ASP A 96 8.20 13.51 9.59
C ASP A 96 8.98 13.44 8.26
N SER A 97 9.27 12.23 7.76
CA SER A 97 10.05 12.02 6.54
C SER A 97 9.76 10.65 5.92
N GLY A 98 10.13 10.47 4.66
CA GLY A 98 9.99 9.20 3.94
C GLY A 98 8.55 8.92 3.51
N PRO A 99 8.34 7.81 2.77
CA PRO A 99 7.02 7.48 2.26
C PRO A 99 6.05 6.96 3.32
N ALA A 100 4.77 7.25 3.11
CA ALA A 100 3.70 6.61 3.87
C ALA A 100 3.63 5.11 3.54
N VAL A 101 3.70 4.79 2.24
CA VAL A 101 3.73 3.41 1.74
C VAL A 101 4.92 3.23 0.81
N HIS A 102 5.76 2.25 1.12
CA HIS A 102 6.87 1.82 0.26
C HIS A 102 6.56 0.43 -0.28
N ILE A 103 6.47 0.32 -1.60
CA ILE A 103 6.17 -0.94 -2.31
C ILE A 103 7.44 -1.41 -3.00
N ASP A 104 7.96 -2.54 -2.53
CA ASP A 104 9.11 -3.23 -3.12
C ASP A 104 8.69 -4.00 -4.39
N SER A 105 9.55 -4.86 -4.92
CA SER A 105 9.35 -5.69 -6.12
C SER A 105 8.05 -6.51 -6.10
N GLN A 106 7.30 -6.51 -7.21
CA GLN A 106 6.00 -7.18 -7.33
C GLN A 106 5.92 -7.96 -8.64
N MET A 107 5.37 -9.17 -8.58
CA MET A 107 5.10 -9.99 -9.76
C MET A 107 3.67 -10.54 -9.74
N ASN A 108 2.85 -10.15 -10.72
CA ASN A 108 1.47 -10.61 -10.83
C ASN A 108 0.59 -10.30 -9.59
N CYS A 109 0.80 -9.14 -8.97
CA CYS A 109 0.08 -8.74 -7.76
C CYS A 109 -1.13 -7.84 -8.05
N ARG A 110 -2.03 -7.75 -7.08
CA ARG A 110 -3.21 -6.85 -7.11
C ARG A 110 -3.31 -6.10 -5.79
N TYR A 111 -3.19 -4.78 -5.84
CA TYR A 111 -3.29 -3.90 -4.69
C TYR A 111 -4.47 -2.94 -4.85
N LYS A 112 -5.32 -2.88 -3.85
CA LYS A 112 -6.35 -1.85 -3.70
C LYS A 112 -6.19 -1.13 -2.36
N PHE A 113 -5.89 0.15 -2.45
CA PHE A 113 -5.80 1.06 -1.32
C PHE A 113 -6.96 2.05 -1.31
N GLY A 114 -7.33 2.48 -0.11
CA GLY A 114 -8.22 3.62 0.10
C GLY A 114 -7.53 4.94 -0.21
N LEU A 115 -7.78 5.94 0.63
CA LEU A 115 -7.07 7.22 0.60
C LEU A 115 -5.76 7.08 1.38
N ILE A 116 -4.65 7.60 0.84
CA ILE A 116 -3.37 7.69 1.53
C ILE A 116 -2.97 9.16 1.62
N ALA A 117 -2.70 9.67 2.82
CA ALA A 117 -2.35 11.07 3.06
C ALA A 117 -1.05 11.22 3.85
N SER A 118 -0.23 12.19 3.45
CA SER A 118 0.99 12.59 4.15
C SER A 118 1.23 14.10 4.10
N ASN A 119 1.81 14.62 5.19
CA ASN A 119 2.40 15.97 5.27
C ASN A 119 3.93 15.96 5.17
N ALA A 120 4.56 14.79 5.12
CA ALA A 120 6.02 14.65 5.05
C ALA A 120 6.55 15.11 3.67
N PRO A 121 7.79 15.64 3.60
CA PRO A 121 8.47 15.85 2.33
C PRO A 121 8.75 14.50 1.64
N GLY A 122 8.73 14.50 0.30
CA GLY A 122 8.95 13.30 -0.52
C GLY A 122 7.67 12.57 -0.93
N PRO A 123 7.78 11.31 -1.42
CA PRO A 123 6.65 10.56 -1.96
C PRO A 123 5.67 10.09 -0.87
N VAL A 124 4.37 10.18 -1.10
CA VAL A 124 3.34 9.53 -0.24
C VAL A 124 3.39 8.02 -0.49
N VAL A 125 3.32 7.63 -1.77
CA VAL A 125 3.52 6.26 -2.22
C VAL A 125 4.79 6.21 -3.06
N CYS A 126 5.74 5.38 -2.64
CA CYS A 126 6.95 5.10 -3.38
C CYS A 126 6.93 3.65 -3.84
N ILE A 127 6.98 3.44 -5.16
CA ILE A 127 7.06 2.11 -5.77
C ILE A 127 8.45 1.98 -6.36
N LYS A 128 9.25 1.10 -5.75
CA LYS A 128 10.67 0.96 -6.04
C LYS A 128 11.08 -0.51 -5.87
N PRO A 129 11.38 -1.24 -6.95
CA PRO A 129 11.85 -2.61 -6.84
C PRO A 129 13.29 -2.63 -6.31
N GLU A 130 13.51 -3.11 -5.09
CA GLU A 130 14.80 -3.14 -4.41
C GLU A 130 15.28 -4.56 -4.12
N LEU A 131 14.41 -5.42 -3.60
CA LEU A 131 14.75 -6.79 -3.22
C LEU A 131 14.32 -7.80 -4.28
N PRO A 132 15.13 -8.84 -4.54
CA PRO A 132 14.79 -9.90 -5.48
C PRO A 132 13.81 -10.91 -4.87
N GLY A 133 13.01 -11.53 -5.73
CA GLY A 133 12.21 -12.71 -5.39
C GLY A 133 12.99 -14.02 -5.39
N PRO A 134 12.32 -15.16 -5.16
CA PRO A 134 12.90 -16.50 -5.27
C PRO A 134 13.49 -16.83 -6.65
N ASP A 135 13.01 -16.15 -7.70
CA ASP A 135 13.50 -16.26 -9.08
C ASP A 135 14.57 -15.20 -9.42
N ASP A 136 15.16 -14.54 -8.42
CA ASP A 136 16.18 -13.49 -8.53
C ASP A 136 15.76 -12.21 -9.30
N PHE A 137 14.46 -12.01 -9.53
CA PHE A 137 13.94 -10.80 -10.17
C PHE A 137 13.69 -9.67 -9.16
N THR A 138 14.40 -8.55 -9.35
CA THR A 138 14.09 -7.24 -8.75
C THR A 138 13.28 -6.43 -9.77
N VAL A 139 11.95 -6.40 -9.65
CA VAL A 139 11.06 -5.87 -10.70
C VAL A 139 9.69 -5.48 -10.14
N ILE A 140 9.04 -4.50 -10.76
CA ILE A 140 7.58 -4.36 -10.72
C ILE A 140 7.02 -4.83 -12.05
N THR A 141 6.28 -5.94 -12.07
CA THR A 141 5.68 -6.42 -13.32
C THR A 141 4.34 -7.13 -13.16
N ALA A 142 3.54 -7.07 -14.24
CA ALA A 142 2.23 -7.71 -14.35
C ALA A 142 1.27 -7.37 -13.20
N SER A 143 1.49 -6.24 -12.53
CA SER A 143 0.81 -5.89 -11.29
C SER A 143 -0.18 -4.74 -11.49
N ILE A 144 -1.23 -4.69 -10.66
CA ILE A 144 -2.19 -3.59 -10.64
C ILE A 144 -2.15 -2.92 -9.27
N PHE A 145 -2.05 -1.60 -9.30
CA PHE A 145 -2.13 -0.74 -8.14
C PHE A 145 -3.29 0.23 -8.33
N ASP A 146 -4.28 0.12 -7.45
CA ASP A 146 -5.52 0.89 -7.44
C ASP A 146 -5.58 1.70 -6.13
N PHE A 147 -5.67 3.02 -6.25
CA PHE A 147 -5.75 3.95 -5.14
C PHE A 147 -7.03 4.77 -5.26
N SER A 148 -7.82 4.85 -4.17
CA SER A 148 -8.96 5.78 -4.16
C SER A 148 -8.48 7.23 -4.25
N CYS A 149 -7.44 7.60 -3.50
CA CYS A 149 -6.82 8.92 -3.60
C CYS A 149 -5.43 8.92 -2.95
N VAL A 150 -4.49 9.70 -3.52
CA VAL A 150 -3.15 9.88 -2.93
C VAL A 150 -2.86 11.36 -2.71
N VAL A 151 -2.74 11.75 -1.45
CA VAL A 151 -2.70 13.15 -1.00
C VAL A 151 -1.34 13.52 -0.43
N SER A 152 -0.69 14.48 -1.07
CA SER A 152 0.57 15.07 -0.64
C SER A 152 0.36 16.55 -0.29
N HIS A 153 0.31 16.88 1.00
CA HIS A 153 0.12 18.25 1.47
C HIS A 153 1.41 19.09 1.50
N HIS A 154 2.58 18.45 1.42
CA HIS A 154 3.85 19.16 1.45
C HIS A 154 4.16 19.80 0.07
N PRO A 155 4.69 21.04 0.02
CA PRO A 155 5.11 21.69 -1.23
C PRO A 155 6.18 20.92 -2.02
N ASP A 156 7.13 20.31 -1.31
CA ASP A 156 8.15 19.41 -1.89
C ASP A 156 7.72 17.93 -1.88
N GLY A 157 6.43 17.66 -1.68
CA GLY A 157 5.90 16.31 -1.65
C GLY A 157 5.52 15.80 -3.04
N VAL A 158 5.50 14.47 -3.18
CA VAL A 158 5.06 13.77 -4.38
C VAL A 158 3.92 12.84 -3.98
N SER A 159 2.80 12.80 -4.71
CA SER A 159 1.76 11.80 -4.39
C SER A 159 2.23 10.38 -4.73
N ILE A 160 2.53 10.09 -6.00
CA ILE A 160 3.01 8.77 -6.42
C ILE A 160 4.36 8.89 -7.09
N GLN A 161 5.36 8.17 -6.60
CA GLN A 161 6.66 8.02 -7.24
C GLN A 161 6.85 6.60 -7.76
N LEU A 162 7.22 6.48 -9.04
CA LEU A 162 7.76 5.26 -9.62
C LEU A 162 9.27 5.45 -9.78
N ASP A 163 10.05 4.71 -9.00
CA ASP A 163 11.51 4.81 -8.96
C ASP A 163 12.13 3.53 -9.52
N SER A 164 12.70 3.61 -10.72
CA SER A 164 13.37 2.50 -11.40
C SER A 164 14.88 2.48 -11.20
N SER A 165 15.41 3.18 -10.18
CA SER A 165 16.86 3.27 -9.93
C SER A 165 17.53 1.91 -9.69
N THR A 166 16.80 0.92 -9.19
CA THR A 166 17.33 -0.40 -8.78
C THR A 166 16.75 -1.58 -9.56
N GLY A 167 15.61 -1.41 -10.24
CA GLY A 167 15.00 -2.45 -11.06
C GLY A 167 13.92 -1.91 -11.99
N PRO A 168 13.58 -2.65 -13.06
CA PRO A 168 12.58 -2.20 -14.03
C PRO A 168 11.16 -2.14 -13.42
N ILE A 169 10.37 -1.19 -13.90
CA ILE A 169 8.94 -1.07 -13.63
C ILE A 169 8.22 -1.22 -14.96
N ILE A 170 7.62 -2.39 -15.22
CA ILE A 170 7.15 -2.75 -16.56
C ILE A 170 5.83 -3.50 -16.57
N ASN A 171 5.06 -3.38 -17.66
CA ASN A 171 3.84 -4.17 -17.90
C ASN A 171 2.81 -4.10 -16.74
N SER A 172 2.71 -2.96 -16.06
CA SER A 172 1.85 -2.79 -14.88
C SER A 172 0.83 -1.68 -15.07
N PHE A 173 -0.24 -1.71 -14.26
CA PHE A 173 -1.29 -0.70 -14.25
C PHE A 173 -1.27 0.06 -12.94
N PHE A 174 -1.24 1.39 -13.03
CA PHE A 174 -1.28 2.30 -11.89
C PHE A 174 -2.49 3.21 -12.07
N PHE A 175 -3.40 3.15 -11.11
CA PHE A 175 -4.63 3.93 -11.13
C PHE A 175 -4.83 4.64 -9.82
N ALA A 176 -5.06 5.95 -9.89
CA ALA A 176 -5.56 6.73 -8.77
C ALA A 176 -6.80 7.49 -9.23
N GLU A 177 -7.91 7.41 -8.48
CA GLU A 177 -9.10 8.21 -8.82
C GLU A 177 -8.82 9.71 -8.66
N GLU A 178 -7.86 10.07 -7.81
CA GLU A 178 -7.48 11.44 -7.53
C GLU A 178 -6.04 11.50 -6.99
N THR A 179 -5.29 12.52 -7.40
CA THR A 179 -4.11 12.98 -6.63
C THR A 179 -4.30 14.41 -6.18
N ASN A 180 -4.29 14.63 -4.87
CA ASN A 180 -4.30 15.97 -4.28
C ASN A 180 -2.90 16.32 -3.81
N SER A 181 -2.13 16.99 -4.65
CA SER A 181 -0.73 17.30 -4.39
C SER A 181 -0.53 18.81 -4.37
N THR A 182 0.09 19.32 -3.30
CA THR A 182 0.61 20.69 -3.30
C THR A 182 1.91 20.80 -4.11
N GLY A 183 2.69 19.73 -4.13
CA GLY A 183 3.88 19.56 -4.98
C GLY A 183 3.59 18.81 -6.28
N THR A 184 4.15 17.61 -6.43
CA THR A 184 4.05 16.80 -7.66
C THR A 184 2.98 15.70 -7.52
N GLY A 185 2.12 15.54 -8.53
CA GLY A 185 1.16 14.43 -8.59
C GLY A 185 1.82 13.07 -8.79
N VAL A 186 2.42 12.88 -9.96
CA VAL A 186 3.14 11.65 -10.32
C VAL A 186 4.56 12.01 -10.73
N TYR A 187 5.54 11.31 -10.17
CA TYR A 187 6.95 11.46 -10.51
C TYR A 187 7.55 10.12 -10.98
N LEU A 188 8.13 10.13 -12.17
CA LEU A 188 8.89 9.00 -12.71
C LEU A 188 10.38 9.32 -12.54
N SER A 189 11.13 8.43 -11.88
CA SER A 189 12.55 8.62 -11.64
C SER A 189 13.33 7.38 -12.04
N ASP A 190 14.44 7.60 -12.75
CA ASP A 190 15.37 6.57 -13.20
C ASP A 190 16.81 6.93 -12.77
N ASN A 191 16.97 7.58 -11.60
CA ASN A 191 18.27 8.03 -11.11
C ASN A 191 19.05 8.91 -12.10
N GLY A 192 18.36 9.81 -12.81
CA GLY A 192 18.99 10.73 -13.78
C GLY A 192 19.48 10.03 -15.04
N GLY A 193 18.71 9.05 -15.54
CA GLY A 193 19.02 8.27 -16.74
C GLY A 193 19.96 7.09 -16.54
N GLN A 194 20.30 6.74 -15.29
CA GLN A 194 21.18 5.60 -14.96
C GLN A 194 20.43 4.37 -14.45
N GLY A 195 19.12 4.48 -14.27
CA GLY A 195 18.25 3.42 -13.77
C GLY A 195 17.78 2.49 -14.87
N HIS A 196 16.69 1.79 -14.56
CA HIS A 196 16.10 0.77 -15.40
C HIS A 196 14.87 1.30 -16.15
N ALA A 197 14.38 0.50 -17.09
CA ALA A 197 13.23 0.87 -17.90
C ALA A 197 11.96 1.05 -17.04
N ILE A 198 11.27 2.17 -17.28
CA ILE A 198 9.86 2.36 -16.96
C ILE A 198 9.11 2.27 -18.29
N SER A 199 8.58 1.08 -18.64
CA SER A 199 8.03 0.84 -19.97
C SER A 199 6.79 -0.04 -19.97
N ASN A 200 5.94 0.10 -20.98
CA ASN A 200 4.69 -0.68 -21.14
C ASN A 200 3.74 -0.62 -19.93
N ASN A 201 3.82 0.44 -19.13
CA ASN A 201 2.88 0.69 -18.04
C ASN A 201 1.70 1.51 -18.54
N SER A 202 0.55 1.34 -17.89
CA SER A 202 -0.57 2.26 -17.99
C SER A 202 -0.67 3.03 -16.68
N ILE A 203 -0.54 4.36 -16.76
CA ILE A 203 -0.67 5.25 -15.60
C ILE A 203 -1.88 6.14 -15.86
N ARG A 204 -2.90 6.01 -15.02
CA ARG A 204 -4.13 6.82 -15.10
C ARG A 204 -4.36 7.48 -13.74
N VAL A 205 -4.20 8.78 -13.71
CA VAL A 205 -4.49 9.64 -12.57
C VAL A 205 -5.44 10.73 -13.05
N MET A 206 -6.53 10.95 -12.31
CA MET A 206 -7.59 11.91 -12.68
C MET A 206 -7.53 13.17 -11.81
#